data_AF-A0A955SHN4-F1
#
_entry.id   AF-A0A955SHN4-F1
#
_cell.length_a   1.000
_cell.length_b   1.000
_cell.length_c   1.000
_cell.angle_alpha   90.00
_cell.angle_beta   90.00
_cell.angle_gamma   90.00
#
_symmetry.space_group_name_H-M   'P 1'
#
loop_
_entity.id
_entity.type
_entity.pdbx_description
1 polymer ?
#
loop_
_entity_poly.entity_id
_entity_poly.type
_entity_poly.pdbx_seq_one_letter_code
_entity_poly.pdbx_strand_id
1 'polypeptide(L)'
;NIPLGTLVCVTGPSGSGKSTLVEATIYAALARFFKVDTPPQPELASMTGPEHLRTVCLIDQEPIGKTPRSNPITYIKAYDEIRALFAQSSEARAHRLTPAH
;
A
#
# COMPACT_ATOMS: atom_id res chain seq x y z
N ASN A 1 14.59 -14.54 14.13
CA ASN A 1 15.01 -13.15 14.45
C ASN A 1 15.13 -12.39 13.14
N ILE A 2 14.41 -11.28 12.95
CA ILE A 2 14.42 -10.47 11.72
C ILE A 2 14.97 -9.08 12.08
N PRO A 3 16.10 -8.62 11.52
CA PRO A 3 16.71 -7.36 11.90
C PRO A 3 15.93 -6.15 11.39
N LEU A 4 15.58 -5.22 12.30
CA LEU A 4 14.92 -3.95 11.97
C LEU A 4 15.92 -2.93 11.43
N GLY A 5 15.43 -1.96 10.63
CA GLY A 5 16.28 -0.92 10.04
C GLY A 5 17.21 -1.40 8.92
N THR A 6 16.94 -2.59 8.37
CA THR A 6 17.75 -3.18 7.29
C THR A 6 16.86 -3.72 6.17
N LEU A 7 17.44 -3.88 4.98
CA LEU A 7 16.80 -4.60 3.89
C LEU A 7 16.99 -6.11 4.10
N VAL A 8 15.90 -6.82 4.41
CA VAL A 8 15.90 -8.27 4.61
C VAL A 8 15.27 -8.97 3.40
N CYS A 9 15.98 -9.93 2.82
CA CYS A 9 15.49 -10.74 1.71
C CYS A 9 15.16 -12.16 2.16
N VAL A 10 13.96 -12.64 1.85
CA VAL A 10 13.57 -14.05 2.01
C VAL A 10 13.63 -14.73 0.65
N THR A 11 14.51 -15.73 0.50
CA THR A 11 14.79 -16.39 -0.78
C THR A 11 14.57 -17.90 -0.70
N GLY A 12 14.49 -18.57 -1.86
CA GLY A 12 14.21 -20.01 -1.96
C GLY A 12 13.43 -20.38 -3.22
N PRO A 13 13.42 -21.67 -3.62
CA PRO A 13 12.75 -22.14 -4.83
C PRO A 13 11.24 -21.90 -4.81
N SER A 14 10.58 -21.95 -5.96
CA SER A 14 9.11 -21.85 -6.02
C SER A 14 8.46 -22.93 -5.14
N GLY A 15 7.40 -22.58 -4.41
CA GLY A 15 6.74 -23.49 -3.46
C GLY A 15 7.40 -23.64 -2.10
N SER A 16 8.56 -23.02 -1.82
CA SER A 16 9.27 -23.15 -0.53
C SER A 16 8.61 -22.42 0.66
N GLY A 17 7.39 -21.88 0.50
CA GLY A 17 6.64 -21.21 1.57
C GLY A 17 7.01 -19.75 1.84
N LYS A 18 7.76 -19.06 0.95
CA LYS A 18 8.18 -17.65 1.14
C LYS A 18 7.00 -16.70 1.34
N SER A 19 6.03 -16.72 0.42
CA SER A 19 4.81 -15.91 0.54
C SER A 19 3.98 -16.31 1.76
N THR A 20 3.91 -17.61 2.08
CA THR A 20 3.24 -18.06 3.30
C THR A 20 3.89 -17.46 4.56
N LEU A 21 5.22 -17.43 4.62
CA LEU A 21 5.96 -16.85 5.73
C LEU A 21 5.80 -15.34 5.80
N VAL A 22 6.04 -14.62 4.70
CA VAL A 22 6.08 -13.16 4.68
C VAL A 22 4.67 -12.55 4.71
N GLU A 23 3.77 -13.03 3.85
CA GLU A 23 2.45 -12.42 3.63
C GLU A 23 1.42 -13.03 4.60
N ALA A 24 1.24 -14.35 4.57
CA ALA A 24 0.18 -15.01 5.33
C ALA A 24 0.48 -15.16 6.83
N THR A 25 1.74 -15.03 7.25
CA THR A 25 2.16 -15.20 8.65
C THR A 25 2.66 -13.88 9.25
N ILE A 26 3.80 -13.35 8.79
CA ILE A 26 4.44 -12.17 9.39
C ILE A 26 3.60 -10.91 9.18
N TYR A 27 3.29 -10.57 7.92
CA TYR A 27 2.47 -9.39 7.60
C TYR A 27 1.12 -9.48 8.28
N ALA A 28 0.46 -10.62 8.17
CA ALA A 28 -0.85 -10.85 8.76
C ALA A 28 -0.84 -10.62 10.29
N ALA A 29 0.13 -11.18 11.01
CA ALA A 29 0.24 -11.00 12.46
C ALA A 29 0.51 -9.53 12.84
N LEU A 30 1.38 -8.83 12.11
CA LEU A 30 1.64 -7.41 12.30
C LEU A 30 0.41 -6.55 11.97
N ALA A 31 -0.33 -6.88 10.91
CA ALA A 31 -1.53 -6.15 10.50
C ALA A 31 -2.59 -6.22 11.61
N ARG A 32 -2.78 -7.38 12.25
CA ARG A 32 -3.63 -7.52 13.44
C ARG A 32 -3.16 -6.67 14.61
N PHE A 33 -1.86 -6.68 14.90
CA PHE A 33 -1.29 -5.88 15.99
C PHE A 33 -1.54 -4.38 15.76
N PHE A 34 -1.39 -3.91 14.52
CA PHE A 34 -1.57 -2.51 14.13
C PHE A 34 -3.00 -2.15 13.69
N LYS A 35 -3.96 -3.09 13.73
CA LYS A 35 -5.35 -2.91 13.26
C LYS A 35 -5.44 -2.45 11.80
N VAL A 36 -4.55 -2.97 10.95
CA VAL A 36 -4.60 -2.84 9.49
C VAL A 36 -5.45 -4.00 8.94
N ASP A 37 -6.23 -3.73 7.88
CA ASP A 37 -7.02 -4.76 7.22
C ASP A 37 -6.15 -5.91 6.73
N THR A 38 -6.59 -7.14 7.00
CA THR A 38 -5.87 -8.36 6.67
C THR A 38 -6.85 -9.50 6.35
N PRO A 39 -6.51 -10.38 5.38
CA PRO A 39 -7.23 -11.62 5.18
C PRO A 39 -7.09 -12.59 6.39
N PRO A 40 -7.94 -13.64 6.48
CA PRO A 40 -7.88 -14.66 7.51
C PRO A 40 -6.52 -15.38 7.56
N GLN A 41 -6.12 -15.84 8.75
CA GLN A 41 -4.73 -16.26 9.01
C GLN A 41 -4.62 -17.70 9.49
N PRO A 42 -3.49 -18.39 9.18
CA PRO A 42 -3.07 -19.56 9.92
C PRO A 42 -2.65 -19.21 11.36
N GLU A 43 -2.65 -20.19 12.26
CA GLU A 43 -2.20 -19.97 13.65
C GLU A 43 -0.73 -19.59 13.73
N LEU A 44 -0.43 -18.47 14.40
CA LEU A 44 0.91 -18.09 14.83
C LEU A 44 1.01 -18.27 16.35
N ALA A 45 1.97 -19.09 16.80
CA ALA A 45 2.13 -19.39 18.22
C ALA A 45 2.49 -18.14 19.06
N SER A 46 3.46 -17.35 18.61
CA SER A 46 3.85 -16.10 19.27
C SER A 46 4.66 -15.19 18.36
N MET A 47 4.69 -13.89 18.69
CA MET A 47 5.51 -12.87 18.04
C MET A 47 5.99 -11.87 19.09
N THR A 48 7.25 -11.45 19.01
CA THR A 48 7.88 -10.47 19.90
C THR A 48 8.50 -9.34 19.08
N GLY A 49 8.55 -8.12 19.62
CA GLY A 49 9.09 -6.94 18.94
C GLY A 49 8.16 -6.10 18.05
N PRO A 50 6.84 -6.36 17.85
CA PRO A 50 5.97 -5.42 17.15
C PRO A 50 5.96 -4.01 17.72
N GLU A 51 6.19 -3.85 19.02
CA GLU A 51 6.30 -2.58 19.73
C GLU A 51 7.44 -1.67 19.23
N HIS A 52 8.41 -2.23 18.50
CA HIS A 52 9.50 -1.48 17.87
C HIS A 52 9.13 -0.91 16.48
N LEU A 53 7.93 -1.21 15.98
CA LEU A 53 7.45 -0.79 14.68
C LEU A 53 6.31 0.22 14.82
N ARG A 54 6.16 1.12 13.84
CA ARG A 54 5.07 2.09 13.79
C ARG A 54 3.81 1.52 13.16
N THR A 55 3.97 0.74 12.11
CA THR A 55 2.89 0.15 11.30
C THR A 55 3.49 -0.92 10.38
N VAL A 56 2.64 -1.57 9.58
CA VAL A 56 3.03 -2.51 8.55
C VAL A 56 2.29 -2.18 7.25
N CYS A 57 2.96 -2.40 6.12
CA CYS A 57 2.38 -2.22 4.79
C CYS A 57 2.84 -3.39 3.90
N LEU A 58 1.90 -4.02 3.19
CA LEU A 58 2.18 -5.00 2.16
C LEU A 58 2.10 -4.32 0.80
N ILE A 59 3.16 -4.43 0.01
CA ILE A 59 3.18 -4.01 -1.39
C ILE A 59 3.34 -5.28 -2.21
N ASP A 60 2.30 -5.63 -2.97
CA ASP A 60 2.23 -6.83 -3.78
C ASP A 60 2.08 -6.48 -5.28
N GLN A 61 1.72 -7.49 -6.06
CA GLN A 61 1.52 -7.37 -7.51
C GLN A 61 0.04 -7.25 -7.89
N GLU A 62 -0.87 -7.02 -6.93
CA GLU A 62 -2.26 -6.81 -7.27
C GLU A 62 -2.41 -5.57 -8.16
N PRO A 63 -3.26 -5.61 -9.19
CA PRO A 63 -3.47 -4.47 -10.06
C PRO A 63 -3.93 -3.24 -9.27
N ILE A 64 -3.19 -2.14 -9.43
CA ILE A 64 -3.40 -0.85 -8.77
C ILE A 64 -4.84 -0.31 -8.94
N GLY A 65 -5.48 -0.60 -10.07
CA GLY A 65 -6.86 -0.21 -10.33
C GLY A 65 -7.56 -1.20 -11.24
N LYS A 66 -8.85 -1.45 -10.96
CA LYS A 66 -9.70 -2.35 -11.74
C LYS A 66 -10.54 -1.62 -12.80
N THR A 67 -10.27 -0.33 -13.04
CA THR A 67 -11.07 0.50 -13.97
C THR A 67 -10.19 1.18 -15.02
N PRO A 68 -10.68 1.40 -16.24
CA PRO A 68 -9.96 2.13 -17.30
C PRO A 68 -9.60 3.58 -16.94
N ARG A 69 -10.26 4.15 -15.92
CA ARG A 69 -10.00 5.52 -15.45
C ARG A 69 -8.80 5.62 -14.52
N SER A 70 -8.26 4.47 -14.06
CA SER A 70 -7.09 4.43 -13.20
C SER A 70 -5.81 4.45 -14.04
N ASN A 71 -4.97 5.43 -13.78
CA ASN A 71 -3.61 5.52 -14.31
C ASN A 71 -2.64 5.94 -13.18
N PRO A 72 -1.32 5.88 -13.40
CA PRO A 72 -0.33 6.23 -12.37
C PRO A 72 -0.53 7.63 -11.78
N ILE A 73 -0.92 8.62 -12.58
CA ILE A 73 -1.08 10.02 -12.16
C ILE A 73 -2.30 10.17 -11.22
N THR A 74 -3.40 9.46 -11.53
CA THR A 74 -4.58 9.43 -10.64
C THR A 74 -4.31 8.66 -9.35
N TYR A 75 -3.46 7.63 -9.40
CA TYR A 75 -3.15 6.80 -8.24
C TYR A 75 -2.32 7.54 -7.20
N ILE A 76 -1.28 8.26 -7.64
CA ILE A 76 -0.43 9.08 -6.75
C ILE A 76 -1.08 10.43 -6.38
N LYS A 77 -2.33 10.66 -6.82
CA LYS A 77 -3.10 11.91 -6.65
C LYS A 77 -2.47 13.17 -7.27
N ALA A 78 -1.46 13.01 -8.13
CA ALA A 78 -0.87 14.13 -8.86
C ALA A 78 -1.88 14.81 -9.80
N TYR A 79 -2.88 14.06 -10.28
CA TYR A 79 -3.92 14.64 -11.14
C TYR A 79 -4.76 15.69 -10.41
N ASP A 80 -4.90 15.60 -9.08
CA ASP A 80 -5.64 16.57 -8.28
C ASP A 80 -4.94 17.95 -8.33
N GLU A 81 -3.62 17.96 -8.17
CA GLU A 81 -2.80 19.16 -8.29
C GLU A 81 -2.80 19.74 -9.71
N ILE A 82 -2.75 18.87 -10.73
CA ILE A 82 -2.87 19.30 -12.13
C ILE A 82 -4.22 19.97 -12.38
N ARG A 83 -5.32 19.37 -11.93
CA ARG A 83 -6.66 19.96 -12.06
C ARG A 83 -6.78 21.27 -11.28
N ALA A 84 -6.19 21.34 -10.09
CA ALA A 84 -6.12 22.57 -9.30
C ALA A 84 -5.37 23.69 -10.04
N LEU A 85 -4.29 23.37 -10.74
CA LEU A 85 -3.54 24.33 -11.56
C LEU A 85 -4.35 24.80 -12.76
N PHE A 86 -4.98 23.90 -13.52
CA PHE A 86 -5.78 24.26 -14.70
C PHE A 86 -6.98 25.14 -14.33
N ALA A 87 -7.65 24.87 -13.21
CA ALA A 87 -8.75 25.69 -12.70
C ALA A 87 -8.33 27.13 -12.32
N GLN A 88 -7.03 27.40 -12.17
CA GLN A 88 -6.51 28.74 -11.90
C GLN A 88 -6.27 29.58 -13.16
N SER A 89 -6.37 29.00 -14.37
CA SER A 89 -6.25 29.74 -15.62
C SER A 89 -7.33 30.82 -15.75
N SER A 90 -7.01 31.91 -16.47
CA SER A 90 -7.93 33.03 -16.70
C SER A 90 -9.21 32.55 -17.39
N GLU A 91 -9.08 31.67 -18.37
CA GLU A 91 -10.17 31.06 -19.11
C GLU A 91 -11.06 30.21 -18.20
N ALA A 92 -10.48 29.32 -17.37
CA ALA A 92 -11.25 28.52 -16.44
C ALA A 92 -12.05 29.40 -15.45
N ARG A 93 -11.42 30.46 -14.93
CA ARG A 93 -12.08 31.42 -14.03
C ARG A 93 -13.20 32.19 -14.72
N ALA A 94 -13.00 32.63 -15.96
CA ALA A 94 -14.02 33.33 -16.75
C ALA A 94 -15.26 32.46 -16.97
N HIS A 95 -15.06 31.15 -17.16
CA HIS A 95 -16.12 30.16 -17.33
C HIS A 95 -16.61 29.52 -16.02
N ARG A 96 -16.12 29.96 -14.85
CA ARG A 96 -16.43 29.40 -13.52
C ARG A 96 -16.17 27.89 -13.41
N LEU A 97 -15.17 27.39 -14.14
CA LEU A 97 -14.72 26.00 -14.07
C LEU A 97 -13.91 25.76 -12.79
N THR A 98 -14.01 24.55 -12.25
CA THR A 98 -13.38 24.10 -11.01
C THR A 98 -12.59 22.82 -11.26
N PRO A 99 -11.72 22.36 -10.35
CA PRO A 99 -11.02 21.08 -10.52
C PRO A 99 -11.94 19.87 -10.70
N ALA A 100 -13.20 19.95 -10.26
CA ALA A 100 -14.20 18.89 -10.41
C ALA A 100 -14.97 18.88 -11.76
N HIS A 101 -14.81 19.92 -12.60
CA HIS A 101 -15.34 19.90 -13.97
C HIS A 101 -14.47 19.00 -14.84
#